data_AF-J2KPE3-F1
#
_entry.id   AF-J2KPE3-F1
#
_cell.length_a   1.000
_cell.length_b   1.000
_cell.length_c   1.000
_cell.angle_alpha   90.00
_cell.angle_beta   90.00
_cell.angle_gamma   90.00
#
_symmetry.space_group_name_H-M   'P 1'
#
loop_
_entity.id
_entity.type
_entity.pdbx_description
1 polymer ?
#
loop_
_entity_poly.entity_id
_entity_poly.type
_entity_poly.pdbx_seq_one_letter_code
_entity_poly.pdbx_strand_id
1 'polypeptide(L)'
;MGTFTSQPELPDKVALAFVDATAARWSIPQVELYEKEALVMVTVETLASDGKDVDVAVKQAVARALNKLIPPDSDHKFGLWMVVFCCEGHVYDTIHPSEFND
;
A
#
# COMPACT_ATOMS: atom_id res chain seq x y z
N MET A 1 -13.15 6.19 -17.59
CA MET A 1 -11.92 5.40 -17.38
C MET A 1 -10.79 6.38 -17.11
N GLY A 2 -10.43 6.57 -15.83
CA GLY A 2 -9.27 7.40 -15.46
C GLY A 2 -8.01 6.59 -15.72
N THR A 3 -7.14 7.08 -16.59
CA THR A 3 -5.92 6.35 -16.94
C THR A 3 -4.87 6.58 -15.84
N PHE A 4 -4.41 5.49 -15.22
CA PHE A 4 -3.21 5.46 -14.36
C PHE A 4 -1.98 6.12 -15.01
N THR A 5 -1.99 6.27 -16.34
CA THR A 5 -0.90 6.78 -17.19
C THR A 5 -0.59 8.28 -17.05
N SER A 6 -1.32 9.05 -16.24
CA SER A 6 -1.18 10.53 -16.21
C SER A 6 -0.61 11.10 -14.91
N GLN A 7 -0.22 10.26 -13.94
CA GLN A 7 0.27 10.72 -12.63
C GLN A 7 1.68 10.20 -12.36
N PRO A 8 2.72 10.78 -13.00
CA PRO A 8 4.12 10.43 -12.71
C PRO A 8 4.49 10.61 -11.22
N GLU A 9 3.73 11.43 -10.50
CA GLU A 9 3.89 11.69 -9.06
C GLU A 9 3.12 10.71 -8.16
N LEU A 10 2.35 9.76 -8.71
CA LEU A 10 1.55 8.83 -7.91
C LEU A 10 2.43 7.96 -6.99
N PRO A 11 3.56 7.39 -7.45
CA PRO A 11 4.44 6.62 -6.56
C PRO A 11 4.92 7.43 -5.36
N ASP A 12 5.35 8.67 -5.58
CA ASP A 12 5.81 9.57 -4.51
C ASP A 12 4.69 9.91 -3.53
N LYS A 13 3.48 10.20 -4.03
CA LYS A 13 2.30 10.48 -3.19
C LYS A 13 1.90 9.28 -2.35
N VAL A 14 1.95 8.08 -2.92
CA VAL A 14 1.65 6.82 -2.23
C VAL A 14 2.69 6.57 -1.13
N ALA A 15 3.97 6.73 -1.44
CA ALA A 15 5.04 6.56 -0.46
C ALA A 15 4.89 7.55 0.70
N LEU A 16 4.62 8.83 0.41
CA LEU A 16 4.39 9.86 1.44
C LEU A 16 3.16 9.56 2.28
N ALA A 17 2.03 9.18 1.66
CA ALA A 17 0.82 8.85 2.40
C ALA A 17 1.00 7.64 3.32
N PHE A 18 1.80 6.65 2.91
CA PHE A 18 2.19 5.54 3.78
C PHE A 18 3.05 6.01 4.96
N VAL A 19 4.08 6.82 4.72
CA VAL A 19 4.95 7.35 5.77
C VAL A 19 4.14 8.17 6.78
N ASP A 20 3.24 9.04 6.31
CA ASP A 20 2.36 9.83 7.17
C ASP A 20 1.41 8.96 7.99
N ALA A 21 0.76 7.97 7.36
CA ALA A 21 -0.18 7.06 8.03
C ALA A 21 0.49 6.18 9.09
N THR A 22 1.79 5.91 8.92
CA THR A 22 2.58 5.08 9.83
C THR A 22 3.43 5.90 10.79
N ALA A 23 3.32 7.23 10.76
CA ALA A 23 4.16 8.16 11.54
C ALA A 23 5.67 7.90 11.36
N ALA A 24 6.08 7.59 10.13
CA ALA A 24 7.45 7.23 9.75
C ALA A 24 8.05 6.07 10.58
N ARG A 25 7.20 5.13 11.00
CA ARG A 25 7.64 3.93 11.75
C ARG A 25 8.61 3.06 10.94
N TRP A 26 8.44 3.00 9.61
CA TRP A 26 9.30 2.28 8.69
C TRP A 26 9.97 3.22 7.69
N SER A 27 10.97 2.69 7.00
CA SER A 27 11.61 3.34 5.86
C SER A 27 10.58 3.70 4.77
N ILE A 28 10.96 4.67 3.94
CA ILE A 28 10.17 5.03 2.76
C ILE A 28 9.99 3.78 1.89
N PRO A 29 8.75 3.38 1.55
CA PRO A 29 8.53 2.17 0.80
C PRO A 29 8.92 2.34 -0.67
N GLN A 30 9.26 1.24 -1.32
CA GLN A 30 9.32 1.17 -2.77
C GLN A 30 7.89 1.07 -3.31
N VAL A 31 7.57 1.86 -4.35
CA VAL A 31 6.24 1.85 -4.97
C VAL A 31 6.37 1.52 -6.44
N GLU A 32 5.66 0.48 -6.88
CA GLU A 32 5.67 -0.03 -8.24
C GLU A 32 4.26 0.01 -8.84
N LEU A 33 4.16 0.44 -10.10
CA LEU A 33 2.90 0.49 -10.84
C LEU A 33 2.83 -0.68 -11.83
N TYR A 34 1.92 -1.60 -11.58
CA TYR A 34 1.63 -2.72 -12.47
C TYR A 34 0.51 -2.33 -13.44
N GLU A 35 0.89 -1.64 -14.52
CA GLU A 35 -0.06 -1.05 -15.47
C GLU A 35 -1.03 -2.06 -16.09
N LYS A 36 -0.57 -3.30 -16.33
CA LYS A 36 -1.41 -4.38 -16.92
C LYS A 36 -2.56 -4.80 -16.01
N GLU A 37 -2.38 -4.66 -14.70
CA GLU A 37 -3.32 -5.12 -13.67
C GLU A 37 -3.96 -3.93 -12.93
N ALA A 38 -3.63 -2.69 -13.34
CA ALA A 38 -4.02 -1.46 -12.66
C ALA A 38 -3.73 -1.50 -11.14
N LEU A 39 -2.62 -2.14 -10.75
CA LEU A 39 -2.27 -2.40 -9.35
C LEU A 39 -1.06 -1.57 -8.92
N VAL A 40 -1.14 -0.97 -7.74
CA VAL A 40 -0.01 -0.31 -7.07
C VAL A 40 0.54 -1.21 -5.99
N MET A 41 1.78 -1.67 -6.12
CA MET A 41 2.46 -2.45 -5.09
C MET A 41 3.37 -1.55 -4.28
N VAL A 42 3.20 -1.61 -2.96
CA VAL A 42 3.98 -0.85 -1.99
C VAL A 42 4.79 -1.85 -1.17
N THR A 43 6.10 -1.88 -1.38
CA THR A 43 7.00 -2.80 -0.70
C THR A 43 7.73 -2.07 0.42
N VAL A 44 7.56 -2.55 1.65
CA VAL A 44 8.14 -1.99 2.86
C VAL A 44 9.22 -2.95 3.37
N GLU A 45 10.48 -2.56 3.23
CA GLU A 45 11.58 -3.28 3.87
C GLU A 45 11.58 -2.97 5.38
N THR A 46 11.50 -4.02 6.19
CA THR A 46 11.36 -3.95 7.64
C THR A 46 12.23 -4.99 8.31
N LEU A 47 12.50 -4.82 9.61
CA LEU A 47 13.04 -5.90 10.42
C LEU A 47 11.97 -7.00 10.59
N ALA A 48 12.40 -8.26 10.66
CA ALA A 48 11.51 -9.41 10.85
C ALA A 48 10.61 -9.29 12.11
N SER A 49 11.10 -8.66 13.17
CA SER A 49 10.32 -8.40 14.39
C SER A 49 9.23 -7.35 14.23
N ASP A 50 9.44 -6.39 13.33
CA ASP A 50 8.58 -5.21 13.17
C ASP A 50 7.59 -5.37 12.02
N GLY A 51 7.91 -6.24 11.05
CA GLY A 51 7.07 -6.55 9.90
C GLY A 51 5.99 -7.59 10.21
N LYS A 52 6.10 -8.28 11.34
CA LYS A 52 5.13 -9.26 11.79
C LYS A 52 4.07 -8.61 12.67
N ASP A 53 2.81 -9.02 12.51
CA ASP A 53 1.69 -8.59 13.34
C ASP A 53 1.50 -7.06 13.34
N VAL A 54 1.47 -6.44 12.15
CA VAL A 54 1.23 -5.00 12.03
C VAL A 54 -0.13 -4.67 12.66
N ASP A 55 -0.12 -3.72 13.60
CA ASP A 55 -1.31 -3.32 14.36
C ASP A 55 -2.48 -2.96 13.43
N VAL A 56 -3.67 -3.49 13.71
CA VAL A 56 -4.89 -3.24 12.94
C VAL A 56 -5.17 -1.75 12.79
N ALA A 57 -4.91 -0.92 13.80
CA ALA A 57 -5.08 0.53 13.72
C ALA A 57 -4.14 1.16 12.69
N VAL A 58 -2.89 0.67 12.59
CA VAL A 58 -1.94 1.10 11.56
C VAL A 58 -2.41 0.63 10.18
N LYS A 59 -2.85 -0.63 10.05
CA LYS A 59 -3.37 -1.13 8.78
C LYS A 59 -4.57 -0.31 8.29
N GLN A 60 -5.50 0.02 9.19
CA GLN A 60 -6.65 0.88 8.89
C GLN A 60 -6.25 2.31 8.51
N ALA A 61 -5.25 2.89 9.18
CA ALA A 61 -4.74 4.22 8.85
C ALA A 61 -4.13 4.24 7.44
N VAL A 62 -3.29 3.24 7.13
CA VAL A 62 -2.72 3.05 5.78
C VAL A 62 -3.82 2.87 4.74
N ALA A 63 -4.79 1.98 4.98
CA ALA A 63 -5.88 1.74 4.06
C ALA A 63 -6.70 3.01 3.78
N ARG A 64 -7.00 3.81 4.81
CA ARG A 64 -7.69 5.10 4.66
C ARG A 64 -6.86 6.11 3.87
N ALA A 65 -5.55 6.14 4.05
CA ALA A 65 -4.67 7.05 3.33
C ALA A 65 -4.58 6.67 1.85
N LEU A 66 -4.37 5.38 1.55
CA LEU A 66 -4.25 4.88 0.19
C LEU A 66 -5.57 4.93 -0.58
N ASN A 67 -6.71 4.61 0.05
CA ASN A 67 -8.03 4.73 -0.60
C ASN A 67 -8.42 6.18 -0.97
N LYS A 68 -7.82 7.19 -0.33
CA LYS A 68 -8.01 8.60 -0.73
C LYS A 68 -7.26 8.94 -2.01
N LEU A 69 -6.09 8.33 -2.22
CA LEU A 69 -5.25 8.56 -3.40
C LEU A 69 -5.67 7.68 -4.58
N ILE A 70 -6.00 6.42 -4.29
CA ILE A 70 -6.37 5.39 -5.24
C ILE A 70 -7.74 4.87 -4.80
N PRO A 71 -8.83 5.51 -5.24
CA PRO A 71 -10.18 5.11 -4.86
C PRO A 71 -10.47 3.67 -5.29
N PRO A 72 -11.29 2.94 -4.52
CA PRO A 72 -11.71 1.60 -4.91
C PRO A 72 -12.49 1.64 -6.23
N ASP A 73 -12.30 0.60 -7.04
CA ASP A 73 -12.97 0.41 -8.32
C ASP A 73 -13.83 -0.86 -8.25
N SER A 74 -15.10 -0.78 -8.67
CA SER A 74 -16.04 -1.89 -8.64
C SER A 74 -15.61 -3.09 -9.49
N ASP A 75 -14.78 -2.85 -10.52
CA ASP A 75 -14.25 -3.90 -11.38
C ASP A 75 -13.07 -4.64 -10.72
N HIS A 76 -12.49 -4.08 -9.65
CA HIS A 76 -11.35 -4.63 -8.92
C HIS A 76 -11.73 -4.96 -7.47
N LYS A 77 -12.32 -6.16 -7.26
CA LYS A 77 -12.80 -6.62 -5.95
C LYS A 77 -11.74 -6.65 -4.83
N PHE A 78 -10.48 -6.85 -5.20
CA PHE A 78 -9.34 -6.86 -4.28
C PHE A 78 -8.71 -5.47 -4.09
N GLY A 79 -9.23 -4.48 -4.82
CA GLY A 79 -8.74 -3.10 -4.90
C GLY A 79 -7.55 -2.93 -5.83
N LEU A 80 -7.02 -1.72 -5.86
CA LEU A 80 -6.02 -1.25 -6.82
C LEU A 80 -4.64 -1.00 -6.18
N TRP A 81 -4.47 -1.40 -4.92
CA TRP A 81 -3.19 -1.29 -4.23
C TRP A 81 -2.99 -2.45 -3.25
N MET A 82 -1.74 -2.76 -2.94
CA MET A 82 -1.35 -3.71 -1.91
C MET A 82 -0.07 -3.22 -1.23
N VAL A 83 0.01 -3.35 0.08
CA VAL A 83 1.24 -3.13 0.85
C VAL A 83 1.79 -4.48 1.28
N VAL A 84 3.09 -4.67 1.11
CA VAL A 84 3.81 -5.89 1.46
C VAL A 84 4.95 -5.53 2.40
N PHE A 85 4.95 -6.12 3.60
CA PHE A 85 6.05 -6.00 4.55
C PHE A 85 7.00 -7.17 4.36
N CYS A 86 8.25 -6.89 4.01
CA CYS A 86 9.27 -7.91 3.78
C CYS A 86 10.58 -7.63 4.51
N CYS A 87 11.32 -8.70 4.77
CA CYS A 87 12.71 -8.65 5.24
C CYS A 87 13.49 -9.70 4.47
N GLU A 88 14.57 -9.32 3.80
CA GLU A 88 15.46 -10.26 3.07
C GLU A 88 14.70 -11.16 2.06
N GLY A 89 13.66 -10.62 1.41
CA GLY A 89 12.85 -11.35 0.42
C GLY A 89 11.76 -12.26 1.02
N HIS A 90 11.63 -12.32 2.34
CA HIS A 90 10.52 -13.01 3.02
C HIS A 90 9.38 -12.03 3.32
N VAL A 91 8.15 -12.39 2.92
CA VAL A 91 6.94 -11.63 3.25
C VAL A 91 6.47 -12.01 4.65
N TYR A 92 6.25 -11.00 5.50
CA TYR A 92 5.80 -11.16 6.89
C TYR A 92 4.34 -10.80 7.08
N ASP A 93 3.89 -9.76 6.39
CA ASP A 93 2.51 -9.28 6.48
C ASP A 93 2.13 -8.52 5.21
N THR A 94 0.82 -8.41 4.97
CA THR A 94 0.25 -7.64 3.88
C THR A 94 -0.88 -6.74 4.37
N ILE A 95 -1.14 -5.69 3.60
CA ILE A 95 -2.34 -4.87 3.72
C ILE A 95 -2.97 -4.80 2.33
N HIS A 96 -4.20 -5.28 2.20
CA HIS A 96 -4.99 -5.13 0.98
C HIS A 96 -6.36 -4.48 1.26
N PRO A 97 -6.92 -3.70 0.32
CA PRO A 97 -8.21 -3.00 0.47
C PRO A 97 -9.35 -3.89 0.96
N SER A 98 -9.39 -5.14 0.48
CA SER A 98 -10.46 -6.06 0.84
C SER A 98 -10.39 -6.59 2.28
N GLU A 99 -9.34 -6.28 3.07
CA GLU A 99 -9.34 -6.52 4.52
C GLU A 99 -10.32 -5.61 5.27
N PHE A 100 -10.76 -4.51 4.65
CA PHE A 100 -11.56 -3.46 5.30
C PHE A 100 -12.91 -3.20 4.64
N ASN A 101 -13.27 -4.03 3.64
CA ASN A 101 -14.60 -3.99 3.04
C ASN A 101 -15.54 -4.84 3.89
N ASP A 102 -16.29 -4.20 4.79
CA ASP A 102 -17.51 -4.78 5.39
C ASP A 102 -18.67 -4.80 4.37
#